data_AF-A0A5H2Y5Y5-F1
#
_entry.id   AF-A0A5H2Y5Y5-F1
#
_cell.length_a   1.000
_cell.length_b   1.000
_cell.length_c   1.000
_cell.angle_alpha   90.00
_cell.angle_beta   90.00
_cell.angle_gamma   90.00
#
_symmetry.space_group_name_H-M   'P 1'
#
loop_
_entity.id
_entity.type
_entity.pdbx_description
1 polymer ?
#
loop_
_entity_poly.entity_id
_entity_poly.type
_entity_poly.pdbx_seq_one_letter_code
_entity_poly.pdbx_strand_id
1 'polypeptide(L)'
;MDTQTKQTRLVQGLTLIALVAMVAAYFAPIWWVSLTAPNYPKDAFPDGIRIHFHFDGVYNGCKAAGVGTRMANEIIQQDLDENTERYNPILDAKKDVNKGAQGLDCVHEMNTINHYVGMFPIATGAPVEKPLAKFFFGFFAVMLAGFMVTKRKTRILVLSAGFAAVAAWMLVDQYVLGHLASHVEAYVQEAGTFFKEPEKIKAWGDNVTLISHIVIVGLILVMGIVVAGVAKVRNFSLLLALVPALLPLFFVVTYAAWLWFFGHNLHPWGAFTVKPFMPTVFGEGKVAQFSTYSYPYWGYGLLVLMFLNLMPALLIRRKQVREGAAE
;
A
#
# COMPACT_ATOMS: atom_id res chain seq x y z
N MET A 1 15.53 3.27 41.21
CA MET A 1 14.28 3.87 40.70
C MET A 1 14.50 4.82 39.53
N ASP A 2 15.46 5.74 39.59
CA ASP A 2 15.66 6.76 38.53
C ASP A 2 16.06 6.14 37.16
N THR A 3 16.98 5.17 37.15
CA THR A 3 17.44 4.50 35.91
C THR A 3 16.32 3.72 35.18
N GLN A 4 15.46 3.00 35.91
CA GLN A 4 14.33 2.26 35.32
C GLN A 4 13.27 3.20 34.75
N THR A 5 13.05 4.34 35.40
CA THR A 5 12.12 5.38 34.93
C THR A 5 12.63 6.01 33.64
N LYS A 6 13.93 6.35 33.56
CA LYS A 6 14.58 6.86 32.35
C LYS A 6 14.49 5.86 31.18
N GLN A 7 14.79 4.58 31.43
CA GLN A 7 14.67 3.53 30.40
C GLN A 7 13.23 3.37 29.91
N THR A 8 12.25 3.43 30.80
CA THR A 8 10.83 3.36 30.42
C THR A 8 10.41 4.54 29.55
N ARG A 9 10.82 5.76 29.89
CA ARG A 9 10.58 6.95 29.06
C ARG A 9 11.27 6.86 27.71
N LEU A 10 12.49 6.30 27.66
CA LEU A 10 13.20 6.06 26.40
C LEU A 10 12.44 5.07 25.50
N VAL A 11 11.97 3.94 26.05
CA VAL A 11 11.13 2.99 25.31
C VAL A 11 9.86 3.66 24.78
N GLN A 12 9.20 4.47 25.59
CA GLN A 12 8.02 5.23 25.17
C GLN A 12 8.33 6.23 24.06
N GLY A 13 9.41 6.99 24.18
CA GLY A 13 9.84 7.95 23.16
C GLY A 13 10.16 7.28 21.82
N LEU A 14 10.95 6.21 21.83
CA LEU A 14 11.27 5.44 20.63
C LEU A 14 10.02 4.83 19.98
N THR A 15 9.11 4.29 20.80
CA THR A 15 7.85 3.71 20.31
C THR A 15 6.93 4.78 19.74
N LEU A 16 6.89 5.97 20.33
CA LEU A 16 6.10 7.09 19.82
C LEU A 16 6.62 7.60 18.48
N ILE A 17 7.95 7.76 18.33
CA ILE A 17 8.57 8.11 17.05
C ILE A 17 8.23 7.05 15.99
N ALA A 18 8.34 5.77 16.34
CA ALA A 18 7.97 4.67 15.46
C ALA A 18 6.48 4.70 15.06
N LEU A 19 5.57 4.98 16.00
CA LEU A 19 4.14 5.09 15.73
C LEU A 19 3.84 6.25 14.77
N VAL A 20 4.43 7.43 14.99
CA VAL A 20 4.27 8.59 14.09
C VAL A 20 4.82 8.28 12.71
N ALA A 21 6.00 7.67 12.62
CA ALA A 21 6.59 7.26 11.34
C ALA A 21 5.69 6.26 10.60
N MET A 22 5.12 5.28 11.32
CA MET A 22 4.19 4.30 10.75
C MET A 22 2.92 4.98 10.19
N VAL A 23 2.30 5.87 10.97
CA VAL A 23 1.10 6.60 10.51
C VAL A 23 1.43 7.47 9.29
N ALA A 24 2.55 8.18 9.30
CA ALA A 24 3.00 8.96 8.15
C ALA A 24 3.29 8.09 6.92
N ALA A 25 3.83 6.87 7.10
CA ALA A 25 4.11 5.94 6.02
C ALA A 25 2.85 5.46 5.29
N TYR A 26 1.70 5.38 5.98
CA TYR A 26 0.43 4.99 5.36
C TYR A 26 -0.01 5.98 4.27
N PHE A 27 0.21 7.28 4.50
CA PHE A 27 -0.20 8.35 3.58
C PHE A 27 0.89 8.75 2.57
N ALA A 28 2.08 8.18 2.67
CA ALA A 28 3.21 8.49 1.80
C ALA A 28 3.41 7.41 0.74
N PRO A 29 3.90 7.77 -0.47
CA PRO A 29 4.27 6.75 -1.44
C PRO A 29 5.39 5.87 -0.88
N ILE A 30 5.16 4.56 -0.91
CA ILE A 30 6.06 3.57 -0.30
C ILE A 30 7.12 3.09 -1.30
N TRP A 31 6.72 2.88 -2.54
CA TRP A 31 7.58 2.39 -3.61
C TRP A 31 7.19 3.05 -4.91
N TRP A 32 8.14 3.22 -5.83
CA TRP A 32 7.84 3.70 -7.17
C TRP A 32 8.40 2.75 -8.21
N VAL A 33 7.67 2.64 -9.31
CA VAL A 33 8.10 1.91 -10.51
C VAL A 33 7.98 2.84 -11.70
N SER A 34 8.96 2.77 -12.60
CA SER A 34 8.92 3.47 -13.88
C SER A 34 9.32 2.55 -15.03
N LEU A 35 8.60 2.68 -16.15
CA LEU A 35 8.95 2.06 -17.42
C LEU A 35 9.41 3.11 -18.42
N THR A 36 10.52 2.85 -19.11
CA THR A 36 10.97 3.67 -20.24
C THR A 36 11.16 2.79 -21.47
N ALA A 37 10.77 3.29 -22.64
CA ALA A 37 11.00 2.62 -23.92
C ALA A 37 11.21 3.66 -25.03
N PRO A 38 11.81 3.29 -26.18
CA PRO A 38 12.02 4.21 -27.30
C PRO A 38 10.74 4.90 -27.81
N ASN A 39 9.59 4.23 -27.68
CA ASN A 39 8.29 4.75 -28.12
C ASN A 39 7.66 5.74 -27.13
N TYR A 40 8.23 5.91 -25.94
CA TYR A 40 7.76 6.84 -24.90
C TYR A 40 8.79 7.97 -24.77
N PRO A 41 8.59 9.10 -25.46
CA PRO A 41 9.61 10.13 -25.56
C PRO A 41 9.72 10.93 -24.24
N LYS A 42 10.93 11.42 -23.95
CA LYS A 42 11.26 12.09 -22.67
C LYS A 42 10.59 13.45 -22.48
N ASP A 43 10.09 14.05 -23.55
CA ASP A 43 9.35 15.30 -23.51
C ASP A 43 7.93 15.12 -22.95
N ALA A 44 7.31 13.96 -23.19
CA ALA A 44 6.05 13.53 -22.59
C ALA A 44 6.26 12.79 -21.25
N PHE A 45 7.23 11.87 -21.21
CA PHE A 45 7.50 11.00 -20.06
C PHE A 45 8.94 11.20 -19.55
N PRO A 46 9.27 12.35 -18.93
CA PRO A 46 10.64 12.66 -18.50
C PRO A 46 11.18 11.66 -17.47
N ASP A 47 10.30 11.19 -16.58
CA ASP A 47 10.60 10.20 -15.55
C ASP A 47 10.16 8.78 -15.98
N GLY A 48 9.82 8.57 -17.27
CA GLY A 48 9.14 7.37 -17.77
C GLY A 48 7.68 7.27 -17.35
N ILE A 49 7.05 6.14 -17.63
CA ILE A 49 5.69 5.80 -17.18
C ILE A 49 5.77 5.44 -15.71
N ARG A 50 5.67 6.44 -14.86
CA ARG A 50 5.91 6.31 -13.43
C ARG A 50 4.61 6.13 -12.66
N ILE A 51 4.60 5.13 -11.79
CA ILE A 51 3.53 4.89 -10.81
C ILE A 51 4.10 4.87 -9.39
N HIS A 52 3.24 5.21 -8.45
CA HIS A 52 3.52 5.18 -7.03
C HIS A 52 2.64 4.16 -6.32
N PHE A 53 3.26 3.19 -5.65
CA PHE A 53 2.58 2.30 -4.74
C PHE A 53 2.39 3.00 -3.40
N HIS A 54 1.18 2.95 -2.89
CA HIS A 54 0.78 3.31 -1.54
C HIS A 54 0.20 2.06 -0.84
N PHE A 55 -0.07 2.15 0.46
CA PHE A 55 -0.74 1.06 1.19
C PHE A 55 -2.21 0.86 0.79
N ASP A 56 -2.86 1.91 0.30
CA ASP A 56 -4.26 1.93 -0.10
C ASP A 56 -4.47 1.80 -1.61
N GLY A 57 -3.43 2.00 -2.43
CA GLY A 57 -3.61 2.03 -3.88
C GLY A 57 -2.34 2.21 -4.71
N VAL A 58 -2.57 2.39 -6.00
CA VAL A 58 -1.56 2.75 -7.00
C VAL A 58 -1.95 4.08 -7.58
N TYR A 59 -1.02 5.04 -7.59
CA TYR A 59 -1.27 6.43 -7.95
C TYR A 59 -0.37 6.86 -9.10
N ASN A 60 -0.85 7.84 -9.86
CA ASN A 60 -0.10 8.44 -10.96
C ASN A 60 1.17 9.11 -10.43
N GLY A 61 2.32 8.75 -11.01
CA GLY A 61 3.63 9.36 -10.72
C GLY A 61 4.18 10.21 -11.86
N CYS A 62 3.42 10.35 -12.95
CA CYS A 62 3.81 11.22 -14.05
C CYS A 62 3.54 12.68 -13.75
N LYS A 63 4.45 13.51 -14.25
CA LYS A 63 4.37 14.97 -14.15
C LYS A 63 3.92 15.52 -15.48
N ALA A 64 3.30 16.70 -15.47
CA ALA A 64 2.99 17.42 -16.70
C ALA A 64 4.26 17.63 -17.53
N ALA A 65 4.10 17.61 -18.86
CA ALA A 65 5.19 17.89 -19.79
C ALA A 65 5.80 19.27 -19.48
N GLY A 66 7.14 19.36 -19.53
CA GLY A 66 7.84 20.59 -19.18
C GLY A 66 7.52 21.75 -20.13
N VAL A 67 7.49 22.98 -19.60
CA VAL A 67 7.28 24.20 -20.40
C VAL A 67 8.33 24.29 -21.52
N GLY A 68 7.88 24.44 -22.77
CA GLY A 68 8.75 24.54 -23.95
C GLY A 68 9.00 23.23 -24.72
N THR A 69 8.38 22.12 -24.31
CA THR A 69 8.38 20.88 -25.10
C THR A 69 7.31 20.90 -26.20
N ARG A 70 7.44 20.03 -27.21
CA ARG A 70 6.42 19.85 -28.26
C ARG A 70 5.05 19.54 -27.67
N MET A 71 5.02 18.72 -26.61
CA MET A 71 3.81 18.26 -25.92
C MET A 71 3.27 19.27 -24.89
N ALA A 72 3.97 20.36 -24.60
CA ALA A 72 3.53 21.36 -23.63
C ALA A 72 2.22 22.07 -24.02
N ASN A 73 1.85 21.99 -25.31
CA ASN A 73 0.64 22.58 -25.87
C ASN A 73 -0.42 21.55 -26.28
N GLU A 74 -0.19 20.25 -26.05
CA GLU A 74 -1.11 19.18 -26.41
C GLU A 74 -1.86 18.73 -25.15
N ILE A 75 -3.18 18.79 -25.16
CA ILE A 75 -4.04 18.40 -24.04
C ILE A 75 -4.08 16.87 -24.00
N ILE A 76 -3.41 16.22 -23.04
CA ILE A 76 -3.04 14.81 -23.24
C ILE A 76 -4.09 13.79 -22.75
N GLN A 77 -5.13 14.18 -21.99
CA GLN A 77 -6.18 13.21 -21.60
C GLN A 77 -7.50 13.82 -21.10
N GLN A 78 -7.49 15.05 -20.58
CA GLN A 78 -8.70 15.72 -20.07
C GLN A 78 -9.71 16.11 -21.17
N ASP A 79 -9.30 16.09 -22.44
CA ASP A 79 -10.16 16.33 -23.61
C ASP A 79 -11.04 15.13 -24.01
N LEU A 80 -10.93 14.00 -23.29
CA LEU A 80 -11.69 12.77 -23.51
C LEU A 80 -12.81 12.55 -22.49
N ASP A 81 -12.92 13.38 -21.45
CA ASP A 81 -14.04 13.33 -20.50
C ASP A 81 -15.27 13.98 -21.15
N GLU A 82 -16.42 13.31 -21.10
CA GLU A 82 -17.67 13.83 -21.69
C GLU A 82 -18.16 15.12 -21.01
N ASN A 83 -17.66 15.41 -19.81
CA ASN A 83 -18.07 16.55 -19.01
C ASN A 83 -17.18 17.79 -19.18
N THR A 84 -16.08 17.71 -19.93
CA THR A 84 -15.21 18.86 -20.22
C THR A 84 -15.58 19.52 -21.55
N GLU A 85 -15.74 20.85 -21.52
CA GLU A 85 -15.93 21.63 -22.76
C GLU A 85 -14.71 21.47 -23.67
N ARG A 86 -14.93 20.85 -24.84
CA ARG A 86 -13.87 20.57 -25.82
C ARG A 86 -13.37 21.87 -26.43
N TYR A 87 -12.04 22.03 -26.51
CA TYR A 87 -11.42 23.22 -27.10
C TYR A 87 -11.91 23.50 -28.52
N ASN A 88 -12.39 24.73 -28.77
CA ASN A 88 -12.75 25.19 -30.09
C ASN A 88 -11.64 26.09 -30.66
N PRO A 89 -10.92 25.67 -31.72
CA PRO A 89 -9.77 26.40 -32.25
C PRO A 89 -10.11 27.78 -32.85
N ILE A 90 -11.38 28.10 -33.07
CA ILE A 90 -11.85 29.39 -33.59
C ILE A 90 -12.31 30.30 -32.44
N LEU A 91 -13.04 29.75 -31.47
CA LEU A 91 -13.65 30.53 -30.38
C LEU A 91 -12.70 30.72 -29.19
N ASP A 92 -11.80 29.78 -28.96
CA ASP A 92 -10.93 29.72 -27.79
C ASP A 92 -9.48 30.09 -28.09
N ALA A 93 -9.17 30.67 -29.25
CA ALA A 93 -7.81 31.00 -29.71
C ALA A 93 -6.99 31.91 -28.76
N LYS A 94 -7.63 32.54 -27.77
CA LYS A 94 -6.99 33.36 -26.72
C LYS A 94 -7.07 32.75 -25.31
N LYS A 95 -7.73 31.59 -25.14
CA LYS A 95 -7.73 30.85 -23.88
C LYS A 95 -6.46 30.02 -23.79
N ASP A 96 -5.81 30.10 -22.64
CA ASP A 96 -4.79 29.12 -22.27
C ASP A 96 -5.48 27.83 -21.84
N VAL A 97 -5.70 26.93 -22.80
CA VAL A 97 -6.32 25.61 -22.57
C VAL A 97 -5.51 24.68 -21.70
N ASN A 98 -4.21 24.95 -21.54
CA ASN A 98 -3.31 24.12 -20.75
C ASN A 98 -3.22 24.59 -19.29
N LYS A 99 -3.96 25.65 -18.93
CA LYS A 99 -3.99 26.18 -17.56
C LYS A 99 -4.67 25.18 -16.62
N GLY A 100 -3.84 24.35 -15.97
CA GLY A 100 -4.30 23.29 -15.08
C GLY A 100 -4.37 21.89 -15.72
N ALA A 101 -3.78 21.71 -16.91
CA ALA A 101 -3.66 20.40 -17.53
C ALA A 101 -3.00 19.40 -16.57
N GLN A 102 -3.73 18.32 -16.28
CA GLN A 102 -3.21 17.24 -15.45
C GLN A 102 -2.11 16.48 -16.22
N GLY A 103 -1.08 16.01 -15.51
CA GLY A 103 -0.06 15.15 -16.12
C GLY A 103 -0.70 13.86 -16.66
N LEU A 104 -0.07 13.29 -17.69
CA LEU A 104 -0.42 11.99 -18.27
C LEU A 104 -0.80 10.95 -17.20
N ASP A 105 -1.88 10.20 -17.43
CA ASP A 105 -2.28 9.11 -16.54
C ASP A 105 -1.40 7.88 -16.78
N CYS A 106 -0.29 7.82 -16.05
CA CYS A 106 0.63 6.71 -16.15
C CYS A 106 0.13 5.42 -15.50
N VAL A 107 -0.95 5.46 -14.72
CA VAL A 107 -1.60 4.22 -14.27
C VAL A 107 -2.36 3.60 -15.43
N HIS A 108 -3.08 4.40 -16.21
CA HIS A 108 -3.74 3.95 -17.43
C HIS A 108 -2.74 3.42 -18.46
N GLU A 109 -1.65 4.13 -18.72
CA GLU A 109 -0.61 3.67 -19.67
C GLU A 109 0.06 2.37 -19.21
N MET A 110 0.34 2.24 -17.90
CA MET A 110 0.86 1.00 -17.32
C MET A 110 -0.12 -0.17 -17.51
N ASN A 111 -1.41 0.04 -17.24
CA ASN A 111 -2.45 -0.98 -17.44
C ASN A 111 -2.60 -1.37 -18.91
N THR A 112 -2.49 -0.40 -19.82
CA THR A 112 -2.50 -0.64 -21.26
C THR A 112 -1.33 -1.54 -21.65
N ILE A 113 -0.11 -1.22 -21.22
CA ILE A 113 1.07 -2.07 -21.46
C ILE A 113 0.88 -3.48 -20.86
N ASN A 114 0.42 -3.57 -19.61
CA ASN A 114 0.16 -4.84 -18.94
C ASN A 114 -0.80 -5.70 -19.76
N HIS A 115 -1.91 -5.13 -20.23
CA HIS A 115 -2.88 -5.82 -21.08
C HIS A 115 -2.23 -6.37 -22.35
N TYR A 116 -1.39 -5.58 -23.03
CA TYR A 116 -0.69 -6.02 -24.25
C TYR A 116 0.23 -7.23 -24.04
N VAL A 117 0.80 -7.41 -22.84
CA VAL A 117 1.66 -8.56 -22.50
C VAL A 117 0.92 -9.65 -21.71
N GLY A 118 -0.40 -9.50 -21.53
CA GLY A 118 -1.24 -10.43 -20.77
C GLY A 118 -1.14 -10.31 -19.26
N MET A 119 -0.49 -9.28 -18.71
CA MET A 119 -0.51 -9.01 -17.27
C MET A 119 -1.86 -8.41 -16.85
N PHE A 120 -2.21 -8.63 -15.58
CA PHE A 120 -3.40 -8.02 -14.96
C PHE A 120 -3.23 -6.49 -14.79
N PRO A 121 -4.35 -5.74 -14.77
CA PRO A 121 -4.33 -4.33 -14.38
C PRO A 121 -3.68 -4.16 -13.00
N ILE A 122 -2.87 -3.13 -12.84
CA ILE A 122 -2.09 -2.92 -11.62
C ILE A 122 -2.99 -2.72 -10.39
N ALA A 123 -4.21 -2.21 -10.60
CA ALA A 123 -5.19 -1.97 -9.55
C ALA A 123 -5.77 -3.28 -8.95
N THR A 124 -5.74 -4.40 -9.68
CA THR A 124 -6.25 -5.70 -9.19
C THR A 124 -5.24 -6.44 -8.30
N GLY A 125 -4.05 -5.89 -8.10
CA GLY A 125 -3.06 -6.43 -7.18
C GLY A 125 -3.45 -6.16 -5.73
N ALA A 126 -3.08 -7.05 -4.82
CA ALA A 126 -3.38 -6.94 -3.38
C ALA A 126 -4.86 -6.62 -3.07
N PRO A 127 -5.84 -7.37 -3.65
CA PRO A 127 -7.25 -7.03 -3.59
C PRO A 127 -7.85 -7.16 -2.18
N VAL A 128 -7.16 -7.79 -1.24
CA VAL A 128 -7.61 -7.92 0.16
C VAL A 128 -6.79 -6.98 1.05
N GLU A 129 -5.48 -6.88 0.82
CA GLU A 129 -4.57 -6.13 1.67
C GLU A 129 -4.76 -4.62 1.53
N LYS A 130 -4.96 -4.10 0.31
CA LYS A 130 -5.19 -2.67 0.08
C LYS A 130 -6.41 -2.11 0.83
N PRO A 131 -7.64 -2.64 0.64
CA PRO A 131 -8.81 -2.08 1.32
C PRO A 131 -8.74 -2.27 2.84
N LEU A 132 -8.06 -3.31 3.32
CA LEU A 132 -7.92 -3.60 4.75
C LEU A 132 -6.70 -2.96 5.41
N ALA A 133 -5.80 -2.33 4.63
CA ALA A 133 -4.54 -1.79 5.12
C ALA A 133 -4.74 -0.85 6.31
N LYS A 134 -5.72 0.06 6.24
CA LYS A 134 -6.03 1.01 7.32
C LYS A 134 -6.34 0.32 8.67
N PHE A 135 -6.96 -0.86 8.64
CA PHE A 135 -7.24 -1.64 9.85
C PHE A 135 -6.02 -2.39 10.36
N PHE A 136 -5.13 -2.87 9.48
CA PHE A 136 -3.84 -3.41 9.90
C PHE A 136 -2.97 -2.35 10.58
N PHE A 137 -2.96 -1.12 10.06
CA PHE A 137 -2.29 0.01 10.70
C PHE A 137 -2.93 0.39 12.04
N GLY A 138 -4.27 0.38 12.12
CA GLY A 138 -4.99 0.54 13.39
C GLY A 138 -4.62 -0.54 14.41
N PHE A 139 -4.56 -1.80 13.97
CA PHE A 139 -4.14 -2.93 14.79
C PHE A 139 -2.69 -2.75 15.31
N PHE A 140 -1.74 -2.42 14.44
CA PHE A 140 -0.36 -2.16 14.87
C PHE A 140 -0.25 -0.93 15.78
N ALA A 141 -1.03 0.12 15.55
CA ALA A 141 -1.05 1.30 16.40
C ALA A 141 -1.50 0.96 17.84
N VAL A 142 -2.53 0.13 17.98
CA VAL A 142 -2.98 -0.38 19.29
C VAL A 142 -1.91 -1.26 19.94
N MET A 143 -1.21 -2.11 19.17
CA MET A 143 -0.10 -2.91 19.71
C MET A 143 1.01 -2.00 20.26
N LEU A 144 1.43 -0.98 19.51
CA LEU A 144 2.46 -0.03 19.93
C LEU A 144 2.00 0.78 21.16
N ALA A 145 0.73 1.19 21.21
CA ALA A 145 0.13 1.82 22.39
C ALA A 145 0.21 0.90 23.62
N GLY A 146 -0.13 -0.38 23.46
CA GLY A 146 0.04 -1.38 24.52
C GLY A 146 1.50 -1.57 24.93
N PHE A 147 2.45 -1.54 24.00
CA PHE A 147 3.88 -1.70 24.29
C PHE A 147 4.47 -0.54 25.13
N MET A 148 3.92 0.67 24.96
CA MET A 148 4.29 1.84 25.76
C MET A 148 3.85 1.73 27.24
N VAL A 149 2.84 0.91 27.54
CA VAL A 149 2.27 0.75 28.88
C VAL A 149 3.00 -0.34 29.67
N THR A 150 3.53 0.00 30.83
CA THR A 150 4.24 -0.97 31.68
C THR A 150 3.34 -1.76 32.61
N LYS A 151 2.21 -1.20 33.06
CA LYS A 151 1.31 -1.87 34.02
C LYS A 151 0.40 -2.88 33.33
N ARG A 152 0.41 -4.15 33.74
CA ARG A 152 -0.35 -5.25 33.11
C ARG A 152 -1.83 -4.94 32.91
N LYS A 153 -2.51 -4.53 33.97
CA LYS A 153 -3.97 -4.26 33.94
C LYS A 153 -4.30 -3.13 32.96
N THR A 154 -3.56 -2.03 33.02
CA THR A 154 -3.71 -0.90 32.11
C THR A 154 -3.39 -1.29 30.67
N ARG A 155 -2.36 -2.11 30.46
CA ARG A 155 -1.96 -2.61 29.14
C ARG A 155 -3.06 -3.45 28.49
N ILE A 156 -3.62 -4.39 29.24
CA ILE A 156 -4.76 -5.21 28.79
C ILE A 156 -5.96 -4.33 28.47
N LEU A 157 -6.25 -3.32 29.30
CA LEU A 157 -7.35 -2.38 29.05
C LEU A 157 -7.13 -1.59 27.76
N VAL A 158 -5.93 -1.03 27.55
CA VAL A 158 -5.58 -0.30 26.31
C VAL A 158 -5.71 -1.20 25.08
N LEU A 159 -5.18 -2.42 25.14
CA LEU A 159 -5.28 -3.37 24.02
C LEU A 159 -6.74 -3.77 23.74
N SER A 160 -7.51 -4.09 24.78
CA SER A 160 -8.90 -4.55 24.62
C SER A 160 -9.79 -3.43 24.08
N ALA A 161 -9.68 -2.22 24.63
CA ALA A 161 -10.44 -1.07 24.16
C ALA A 161 -10.02 -0.66 22.74
N GLY A 162 -8.71 -0.60 22.47
CA GLY A 162 -8.19 -0.26 21.16
C GLY A 162 -8.59 -1.26 20.08
N PHE A 163 -8.45 -2.56 20.34
CA PHE A 163 -8.86 -3.58 19.37
C PHE A 163 -10.38 -3.65 19.20
N ALA A 164 -11.16 -3.42 20.25
CA ALA A 164 -12.61 -3.29 20.11
C ALA A 164 -12.98 -2.11 19.20
N ALA A 165 -12.29 -0.97 19.34
CA ALA A 165 -12.49 0.18 18.47
C ALA A 165 -12.10 -0.11 17.01
N VAL A 166 -10.95 -0.74 16.77
CA VAL A 166 -10.52 -1.14 15.41
C VAL A 166 -11.47 -2.16 14.80
N ALA A 167 -11.92 -3.17 15.57
CA ALA A 167 -12.87 -4.16 15.09
C ALA A 167 -14.23 -3.52 14.76
N ALA A 168 -14.75 -2.65 15.63
CA ALA A 168 -15.99 -1.92 15.37
C ALA A 168 -15.87 -1.03 14.13
N TRP A 169 -14.77 -0.28 13.99
CA TRP A 169 -14.51 0.54 12.81
C TRP A 169 -14.45 -0.31 11.54
N MET A 170 -13.75 -1.44 11.57
CA MET A 170 -13.64 -2.37 10.46
C MET A 170 -14.99 -2.94 10.05
N LEU A 171 -15.81 -3.40 11.00
CA LEU A 171 -17.12 -3.96 10.68
C LEU A 171 -18.09 -2.91 10.12
N VAL A 172 -18.08 -1.70 10.69
CA VAL A 172 -18.90 -0.59 10.18
C VAL A 172 -18.46 -0.19 8.77
N ASP A 173 -17.17 0.02 8.56
CA ASP A 173 -16.64 0.43 7.26
C ASP A 173 -16.89 -0.61 6.16
N GLN A 174 -16.64 -1.88 6.45
CA GLN A 174 -16.73 -2.94 5.44
C GLN A 174 -18.16 -3.35 5.12
N TYR A 175 -19.02 -3.46 6.14
CA TYR A 175 -20.37 -4.02 5.98
C TYR A 175 -21.48 -2.97 6.06
N VAL A 176 -21.40 -2.00 6.98
CA VAL A 176 -22.47 -1.00 7.14
C VAL A 176 -22.37 0.09 6.08
N LEU A 177 -21.15 0.56 5.77
CA LEU A 177 -20.90 1.52 4.69
C LEU A 177 -20.76 0.85 3.32
N GLY A 178 -20.75 -0.49 3.26
CA GLY A 178 -20.71 -1.23 2.00
C GLY A 178 -19.39 -1.19 1.24
N HIS A 179 -18.30 -0.72 1.86
CA HIS A 179 -17.01 -0.55 1.15
C HIS A 179 -16.42 -1.88 0.64
N LEU A 180 -16.70 -3.01 1.28
CA LEU A 180 -16.27 -4.31 0.77
C LEU A 180 -16.98 -4.63 -0.55
N ALA A 181 -18.30 -4.41 -0.62
CA ALA A 181 -19.09 -4.68 -1.81
C ALA A 181 -18.67 -3.75 -2.97
N SER A 182 -18.52 -2.45 -2.71
CA SER A 182 -18.07 -1.50 -3.72
C SER A 182 -16.66 -1.79 -4.23
N HIS A 183 -15.76 -2.25 -3.35
CA HIS A 183 -14.41 -2.65 -3.74
C HIS A 183 -14.41 -3.90 -4.62
N VAL A 184 -15.22 -4.91 -4.29
CA VAL A 184 -15.34 -6.13 -5.11
C VAL A 184 -15.94 -5.80 -6.47
N GLU A 185 -16.95 -4.93 -6.52
CA GLU A 185 -17.52 -4.45 -7.78
C GLU A 185 -16.47 -3.72 -8.62
N ALA A 186 -15.72 -2.78 -8.04
CA ALA A 186 -14.64 -2.08 -8.74
C ALA A 186 -13.55 -3.05 -9.23
N TYR A 187 -13.18 -4.05 -8.43
CA TYR A 187 -12.21 -5.09 -8.81
C TYR A 187 -12.69 -5.89 -10.03
N VAL A 188 -13.97 -6.30 -10.03
CA VAL A 188 -14.60 -7.04 -11.14
C VAL A 188 -14.71 -6.18 -12.39
N GLN A 189 -15.11 -4.91 -12.25
CA GLN A 189 -15.19 -3.96 -13.35
C GLN A 189 -13.83 -3.71 -13.98
N GLU A 190 -12.81 -3.43 -13.16
CA GLU A 190 -11.44 -3.21 -13.63
C GLU A 190 -10.91 -4.43 -14.39
N ALA A 191 -11.08 -5.64 -13.85
CA ALA A 191 -10.70 -6.85 -14.57
C ALA A 191 -11.51 -7.03 -15.88
N GLY A 192 -12.80 -6.71 -15.87
CA GLY A 192 -13.70 -6.81 -17.02
C GLY A 192 -13.39 -5.83 -18.16
N THR A 193 -12.82 -4.68 -17.85
CA THR A 193 -12.36 -3.71 -18.86
C THR A 193 -11.29 -4.30 -19.77
N PHE A 194 -10.42 -5.15 -19.23
CA PHE A 194 -9.28 -5.73 -19.95
C PHE A 194 -9.47 -7.21 -20.33
N PHE A 195 -10.36 -7.94 -19.67
CA PHE A 195 -10.61 -9.36 -19.91
C PHE A 195 -12.09 -9.65 -20.19
N LYS A 196 -12.37 -10.28 -21.34
CA LYS A 196 -13.69 -10.79 -21.75
C LYS A 196 -14.01 -12.18 -21.18
N GLU A 197 -13.85 -12.41 -19.88
CA GLU A 197 -14.15 -13.69 -19.22
C GLU A 197 -15.09 -13.52 -18.00
N PRO A 198 -16.39 -13.21 -18.24
CA PRO A 198 -17.29 -12.78 -17.16
C PRO A 198 -17.46 -13.82 -16.05
N GLU A 199 -17.53 -15.12 -16.38
CA GLU A 199 -17.67 -16.19 -15.38
C GLU A 199 -16.43 -16.32 -14.48
N LYS A 200 -15.22 -16.25 -15.07
CA LYS A 200 -13.97 -16.32 -14.29
C LYS A 200 -13.77 -15.08 -13.44
N ILE A 201 -14.07 -13.90 -13.98
CA ILE A 201 -13.95 -12.64 -13.24
C ILE A 201 -14.94 -12.62 -12.08
N LYS A 202 -16.16 -13.11 -12.29
CA LYS A 202 -17.13 -13.29 -11.20
C LYS A 202 -16.57 -14.21 -10.12
N ALA A 203 -16.00 -15.36 -10.49
CA ALA A 203 -15.38 -16.27 -9.53
C ALA A 203 -14.22 -15.62 -8.76
N TRP A 204 -13.43 -14.75 -9.41
CA TRP A 204 -12.40 -13.97 -8.71
C TRP A 204 -13.00 -12.96 -7.73
N GLY A 205 -14.07 -12.25 -8.10
CA GLY A 205 -14.80 -11.37 -7.19
C GLY A 205 -15.38 -12.12 -5.99
N ASP A 206 -15.96 -13.30 -6.21
CA ASP A 206 -16.46 -14.19 -5.16
C ASP A 206 -15.31 -14.64 -4.22
N ASN A 207 -14.14 -14.96 -4.79
CA ASN A 207 -12.94 -15.30 -4.01
C ASN A 207 -12.40 -14.11 -3.20
N VAL A 208 -12.32 -12.91 -3.78
CA VAL A 208 -11.92 -11.70 -3.05
C VAL A 208 -12.88 -11.45 -1.89
N THR A 209 -14.18 -11.59 -2.12
CA THR A 209 -15.20 -11.48 -1.08
C THR A 209 -14.94 -12.50 0.03
N LEU A 210 -14.83 -13.78 -0.29
CA LEU A 210 -14.62 -14.85 0.69
C LEU A 210 -13.33 -14.64 1.50
N ILE A 211 -12.22 -14.36 0.83
CA ILE A 211 -10.92 -14.17 1.48
C ILE A 211 -10.95 -12.92 2.38
N SER A 212 -11.58 -11.82 1.95
CA SER A 212 -11.78 -10.63 2.79
C SER A 212 -12.54 -10.97 4.07
N HIS A 213 -13.62 -11.77 4.01
CA HIS A 213 -14.33 -12.22 5.21
C HIS A 213 -13.42 -13.05 6.13
N ILE A 214 -12.66 -13.99 5.57
CA ILE A 214 -11.71 -14.82 6.32
C ILE A 214 -10.66 -13.94 7.02
N VAL A 215 -10.11 -12.95 6.32
CA VAL A 215 -9.10 -12.04 6.88
C VAL A 215 -9.71 -11.14 7.95
N ILE A 216 -10.92 -10.62 7.77
CA ILE A 216 -11.62 -9.80 8.78
C ILE A 216 -11.86 -10.62 10.07
N VAL A 217 -12.43 -11.82 9.95
CA VAL A 217 -12.67 -12.71 11.09
C VAL A 217 -11.34 -13.13 11.72
N GLY A 218 -10.35 -13.52 10.90
CA GLY A 218 -9.02 -13.88 11.33
C GLY A 218 -8.34 -12.76 12.12
N LEU A 219 -8.45 -11.51 11.68
CA LEU A 219 -7.88 -10.35 12.36
C LEU A 219 -8.53 -10.15 13.74
N ILE A 220 -9.85 -10.29 13.86
CA ILE A 220 -10.57 -10.22 15.16
C ILE A 220 -10.11 -11.34 16.09
N LEU A 221 -9.95 -12.56 15.59
CA LEU A 221 -9.44 -13.68 16.38
C LEU A 221 -8.01 -13.41 16.85
N VAL A 222 -7.14 -12.89 15.98
CA VAL A 222 -5.76 -12.51 16.32
C VAL A 222 -5.74 -11.41 17.38
N MET A 223 -6.62 -10.41 17.33
CA MET A 223 -6.76 -9.40 18.38
C MET A 223 -7.05 -10.06 19.74
N GLY A 224 -7.99 -11.00 19.79
CA GLY A 224 -8.30 -11.77 20.99
C GLY A 224 -7.12 -12.60 21.50
N ILE A 225 -6.40 -13.26 20.59
CA ILE A 225 -5.17 -14.02 20.90
C ILE A 225 -4.09 -13.10 21.47
N VAL A 226 -3.91 -11.91 20.90
CA VAL A 226 -2.91 -10.95 21.39
C VAL A 226 -3.25 -10.49 22.81
N VAL A 227 -4.51 -10.15 23.08
CA VAL A 227 -4.97 -9.77 24.42
C VAL A 227 -4.77 -10.93 25.40
N ALA A 228 -5.20 -12.14 25.05
CA ALA A 228 -5.06 -13.33 25.89
C ALA A 228 -3.58 -13.69 26.13
N GLY A 229 -2.74 -13.56 25.11
CA GLY A 229 -1.30 -13.81 25.17
C GLY A 229 -0.59 -12.85 26.10
N VAL A 230 -0.86 -11.54 25.96
CA VAL A 230 -0.34 -10.50 26.89
C VAL A 230 -0.88 -10.72 28.31
N ALA A 231 -2.13 -11.17 28.43
CA ALA A 231 -2.72 -11.47 29.72
C ALA A 231 -2.09 -12.70 30.38
N LYS A 232 -1.71 -13.76 29.65
CA LYS A 232 -1.22 -15.02 30.24
C LYS A 232 0.30 -15.13 30.31
N VAL A 233 1.05 -14.53 29.38
CA VAL A 233 2.48 -14.78 29.20
C VAL A 233 3.26 -13.46 29.19
N ARG A 234 4.14 -13.26 30.19
CA ARG A 234 4.94 -12.02 30.34
C ARG A 234 5.72 -11.62 29.08
N ASN A 235 6.43 -12.58 28.48
CA ASN A 235 7.27 -12.34 27.31
C ASN A 235 6.46 -12.07 26.04
N PHE A 236 5.17 -12.41 26.02
CA PHE A 236 4.30 -12.19 24.86
C PHE A 236 4.13 -10.69 24.58
N SER A 237 4.28 -9.84 25.60
CA SER A 237 4.26 -8.39 25.41
C SER A 237 5.35 -7.83 24.49
N LEU A 238 6.43 -8.59 24.25
CA LEU A 238 7.46 -8.21 23.29
C LEU A 238 6.97 -8.31 21.84
N LEU A 239 5.97 -9.17 21.56
CA LEU A 239 5.34 -9.26 20.24
C LEU A 239 4.65 -7.96 19.83
N LEU A 240 4.22 -7.16 20.81
CA LEU A 240 3.56 -5.87 20.58
C LEU A 240 4.44 -4.87 19.82
N ALA A 241 5.77 -4.97 19.96
CA ALA A 241 6.72 -4.18 19.18
C ALA A 241 7.37 -4.98 18.06
N LEU A 242 7.64 -6.28 18.26
CA LEU A 242 8.30 -7.11 17.25
C LEU A 242 7.49 -7.22 15.96
N VAL A 243 6.19 -7.50 16.05
CA VAL A 243 5.36 -7.69 14.85
C VAL A 243 5.26 -6.40 14.03
N PRO A 244 4.92 -5.22 14.60
CA PRO A 244 4.99 -3.96 13.86
C PRO A 244 6.38 -3.65 13.33
N ALA A 245 7.45 -3.93 14.09
CA ALA A 245 8.82 -3.68 13.62
C ALA A 245 9.14 -4.42 12.30
N LEU A 246 8.52 -5.57 12.05
CA LEU A 246 8.73 -6.36 10.83
C LEU A 246 7.90 -5.89 9.62
N LEU A 247 7.08 -4.84 9.74
CA LEU A 247 6.31 -4.28 8.63
C LEU A 247 7.12 -3.97 7.35
N PRO A 248 8.34 -3.38 7.38
CA PRO A 248 9.14 -3.19 6.16
C PRO A 248 9.45 -4.53 5.47
N LEU A 249 9.70 -5.59 6.23
CA LEU A 249 9.94 -6.92 5.67
C LEU A 249 8.65 -7.50 5.07
N PHE A 250 7.54 -7.45 5.80
CA PHE A 250 6.25 -7.91 5.31
C PHE A 250 5.85 -7.20 4.01
N PHE A 251 6.06 -5.88 3.95
CA PHE A 251 5.81 -5.11 2.73
C PHE A 251 6.61 -5.64 1.54
N VAL A 252 7.94 -5.80 1.66
CA VAL A 252 8.78 -6.26 0.53
C VAL A 252 8.40 -7.68 0.10
N VAL A 253 8.10 -8.57 1.05
CA VAL A 253 7.67 -9.94 0.74
C VAL A 253 6.35 -9.94 -0.01
N THR A 254 5.34 -9.22 0.50
CA THR A 254 4.02 -9.15 -0.15
C THR A 254 4.10 -8.46 -1.51
N TYR A 255 4.84 -7.37 -1.62
CA TYR A 255 5.09 -6.67 -2.89
C TYR A 255 5.75 -7.60 -3.92
N ALA A 256 6.82 -8.30 -3.54
CA ALA A 256 7.49 -9.25 -4.43
C ALA A 256 6.58 -10.42 -4.82
N ALA A 257 5.76 -10.94 -3.90
CA ALA A 257 4.82 -12.02 -4.18
C ALA A 257 3.77 -11.60 -5.22
N TRP A 258 3.22 -10.38 -5.11
CA TRP A 258 2.27 -9.86 -6.09
C TRP A 258 2.92 -9.60 -7.47
N LEU A 259 4.14 -9.06 -7.50
CA LEU A 259 4.89 -8.94 -8.74
C LEU A 259 5.14 -10.29 -9.40
N TRP A 260 5.56 -11.29 -8.62
CA TRP A 260 5.75 -12.65 -9.09
C TRP A 260 4.46 -13.22 -9.67
N PHE A 261 3.34 -13.06 -8.94
CA PHE A 261 2.03 -13.52 -9.39
C PHE A 261 1.66 -12.91 -10.74
N PHE A 262 1.84 -11.59 -10.92
CA PHE A 262 1.52 -10.92 -12.19
C PHE A 262 2.43 -11.35 -13.34
N GLY A 263 3.71 -11.60 -13.08
CA GLY A 263 4.64 -12.04 -14.11
C GLY A 263 4.55 -13.54 -14.45
N HIS A 264 3.88 -14.36 -13.64
CA HIS A 264 3.75 -15.81 -13.85
C HIS A 264 2.34 -16.27 -14.19
N ASN A 265 1.33 -15.43 -13.99
CA ASN A 265 -0.07 -15.74 -14.32
C ASN A 265 -0.54 -14.88 -15.51
N LEU A 266 0.25 -14.91 -16.59
CA LEU A 266 -0.03 -14.12 -17.79
C LEU A 266 -1.22 -14.71 -18.56
N HIS A 267 -2.12 -13.83 -18.98
CA HIS A 267 -3.26 -14.15 -19.80
C HIS A 267 -2.85 -14.46 -21.24
N PRO A 268 -3.39 -15.52 -21.87
CA PRO A 268 -3.09 -15.88 -23.27
C PRO A 268 -3.60 -14.89 -24.32
N TRP A 269 -4.23 -13.78 -23.92
CA TRP A 269 -4.82 -12.78 -24.83
C TRP A 269 -3.97 -11.53 -24.98
N GLY A 270 -2.81 -11.45 -24.33
CA GLY A 270 -1.84 -10.41 -24.63
C GLY A 270 -1.50 -10.44 -26.12
N ALA A 271 -1.47 -9.27 -26.77
CA ALA A 271 -1.05 -9.18 -28.17
C ALA A 271 0.40 -9.64 -28.37
N PHE A 272 1.21 -9.55 -27.31
CA PHE A 272 2.58 -10.04 -27.29
C PHE A 272 2.73 -11.15 -26.23
N THR A 273 3.09 -12.34 -26.70
CA THR A 273 3.43 -13.45 -25.80
C THR A 273 4.81 -13.24 -25.21
N VAL A 274 4.86 -12.99 -23.90
CA VAL A 274 6.11 -12.97 -23.13
C VAL A 274 6.22 -14.23 -22.28
N LYS A 275 7.45 -14.70 -22.06
CA LYS A 275 7.68 -15.81 -21.13
C LYS A 275 7.40 -15.34 -19.70
N PRO A 276 6.93 -16.23 -18.80
CA PRO A 276 6.84 -15.93 -17.39
C PRO A 276 8.14 -15.32 -16.86
N PHE A 277 8.02 -14.24 -16.11
CA PHE A 277 9.16 -13.47 -15.64
C PHE A 277 8.89 -12.88 -14.25
N MET A 278 9.94 -12.43 -13.58
CA MET A 278 9.82 -11.67 -12.35
C MET A 278 9.91 -10.18 -12.69
N PRO A 279 8.85 -9.38 -12.52
CA PRO A 279 8.98 -7.93 -12.59
C PRO A 279 10.01 -7.43 -11.57
N THR A 280 10.74 -6.37 -11.94
CA THR A 280 11.85 -5.86 -11.12
C THR A 280 11.37 -5.41 -9.74
N VAL A 281 11.74 -6.15 -8.71
CA VAL A 281 11.42 -5.82 -7.31
C VAL A 281 12.23 -4.62 -6.85
N PHE A 282 13.52 -4.58 -7.18
CA PHE A 282 14.43 -3.52 -6.77
C PHE A 282 15.54 -3.35 -7.82
N GLY A 283 15.88 -2.09 -8.11
CA GLY A 283 16.95 -1.75 -9.05
C GLY A 283 16.45 -1.56 -10.47
N GLU A 284 17.33 -1.88 -11.41
CA GLU A 284 17.09 -1.77 -12.85
C GLU A 284 16.87 -3.15 -13.45
N GLY A 285 15.96 -3.24 -14.41
CA GLY A 285 15.71 -4.45 -15.17
C GLY A 285 15.21 -4.14 -16.56
N LYS A 286 14.93 -5.20 -17.33
CA LYS A 286 14.47 -5.08 -18.70
C LYS A 286 13.44 -6.14 -19.00
N VAL A 287 12.32 -5.73 -19.59
CA VAL A 287 11.25 -6.61 -20.06
C VAL A 287 10.93 -6.21 -21.50
N ALA A 288 11.25 -7.09 -22.45
CA ALA A 288 11.20 -6.77 -23.87
C ALA A 288 11.98 -5.48 -24.21
N GLN A 289 11.30 -4.46 -24.75
CA GLN A 289 11.88 -3.17 -25.09
C GLN A 289 11.81 -2.12 -23.96
N PHE A 290 11.18 -2.48 -22.83
CA PHE A 290 11.07 -1.59 -21.68
C PHE A 290 12.22 -1.80 -20.70
N SER A 291 12.89 -0.71 -20.35
CA SER A 291 13.72 -0.66 -19.15
C SER A 291 12.83 -0.34 -17.96
N THR A 292 12.99 -1.09 -16.87
CA THR A 292 12.17 -0.99 -15.67
C THR A 292 13.03 -0.50 -14.51
N TYR A 293 12.55 0.49 -13.78
CA TYR A 293 13.20 1.04 -12.59
C TYR A 293 12.27 0.87 -11.39
N SER A 294 12.77 0.34 -10.29
CA SER A 294 11.96 0.02 -9.11
C SER A 294 12.73 0.30 -7.84
N TYR A 295 12.28 1.28 -7.05
CA TYR A 295 13.02 1.71 -5.85
C TYR A 295 12.09 2.12 -4.70
N PRO A 296 12.58 1.97 -3.45
CA PRO A 296 11.88 2.49 -2.28
C PRO A 296 11.71 4.01 -2.36
N TYR A 297 10.66 4.50 -1.71
CA TYR A 297 10.38 5.92 -1.58
C TYR A 297 10.19 6.32 -0.10
N TRP A 298 9.66 7.52 0.14
CA TRP A 298 9.55 8.10 1.49
C TRP A 298 8.78 7.20 2.48
N GLY A 299 7.68 6.59 2.05
CA GLY A 299 6.90 5.67 2.88
C GLY A 299 7.73 4.47 3.36
N TYR A 300 8.57 3.89 2.50
CA TYR A 300 9.44 2.79 2.90
C TYR A 300 10.56 3.26 3.84
N GLY A 301 11.12 4.45 3.60
CA GLY A 301 12.07 5.08 4.50
C GLY A 301 11.51 5.27 5.92
N LEU A 302 10.24 5.65 6.03
CA LEU A 302 9.53 5.76 7.31
C LEU A 302 9.34 4.40 8.00
N LEU A 303 9.09 3.33 7.25
CA LEU A 303 9.05 1.97 7.82
C LEU A 303 10.42 1.51 8.34
N VAL A 304 11.50 1.86 7.65
CA VAL A 304 12.87 1.59 8.11
C VAL A 304 13.16 2.38 9.38
N LEU A 305 12.79 3.67 9.43
CA LEU A 305 12.90 4.48 10.64
C LEU A 305 12.14 3.86 11.82
N MET A 306 10.93 3.38 11.57
CA MET A 306 10.13 2.67 12.56
C MET A 306 10.87 1.42 13.09
N PHE A 307 11.40 0.57 12.20
CA PHE A 307 12.17 -0.62 12.60
C PHE A 307 13.39 -0.25 13.46
N LEU A 308 14.17 0.76 13.05
CA LEU A 308 15.36 1.22 13.77
C LEU A 308 15.06 1.79 15.15
N ASN A 309 13.84 2.30 15.39
CA ASN A 309 13.41 2.76 16.71
C ASN A 309 12.83 1.62 17.57
N LEU A 310 12.05 0.72 16.98
CA LEU A 310 11.42 -0.37 17.71
C LEU A 310 12.41 -1.44 18.15
N MET A 311 13.46 -1.72 17.37
CA MET A 311 14.44 -2.75 17.74
C MET A 311 15.21 -2.43 19.04
N PRO A 312 15.79 -1.23 19.23
CA PRO A 312 16.34 -0.84 20.52
C PRO A 312 15.30 -0.81 21.65
N ALA A 313 14.09 -0.30 21.39
CA ALA A 313 13.02 -0.25 22.38
C ALA A 313 12.62 -1.66 22.86
N LEU A 314 12.56 -2.63 21.94
CA LEU A 314 12.30 -4.04 22.20
C LEU A 314 13.40 -4.66 23.06
N LEU A 315 14.68 -4.41 22.74
CA LEU A 315 15.81 -4.94 23.51
C LEU A 315 15.83 -4.39 24.94
N ILE A 316 15.57 -3.09 25.12
CA ILE A 316 15.46 -2.47 26.44
C ILE A 316 14.28 -3.08 27.22
N ARG A 317 13.09 -3.20 26.59
CA ARG A 317 11.92 -3.81 27.23
C ARG A 317 12.18 -5.27 27.61
N ARG A 318 12.86 -6.04 26.75
CA ARG A 318 13.23 -7.43 27.02
C ARG A 318 14.08 -7.55 28.29
N LYS A 319 15.04 -6.63 28.49
CA LYS A 319 15.83 -6.57 29.73
C LYS A 319 14.93 -6.27 30.94
N GLN A 320 14.06 -5.27 30.86
CA GLN A 320 13.13 -4.92 31.94
C GLN A 320 12.18 -6.06 32.32
N VAL A 321 11.67 -6.80 31.33
CA VAL A 321 10.79 -7.96 31.57
C VAL A 321 11.55 -9.10 32.26
N ARG A 322 12.83 -9.32 31.92
CA ARG A 322 13.69 -10.30 32.61
C ARG A 322 13.97 -9.90 34.06
N GLU A 323 14.13 -8.60 34.32
CA GLU A 323 14.41 -8.04 35.65
C GLU A 323 13.17 -7.81 36.53
N GLY A 324 11.94 -8.07 36.02
CA GLY A 324 10.70 -7.82 36.76
C GLY A 324 10.30 -6.34 36.87
N ALA A 325 10.94 -5.46 36.12
CA ALA A 325 10.71 -4.01 36.16
C ALA A 325 9.53 -3.53 35.30
N ALA A 326 8.94 -4.40 34.48
CA ALA A 326 7.82 -4.11 33.61
C ALA A 326 6.75 -5.21 33.73
N GLU A 327 5.79 -5.01 34.63
CA GLU A 327 4.66 -5.92 34.89
C GLU A 327 3.32 -5.31 34.54
#